data_AF-A0A935XB30-F1
#
_entry.id   AF-A0A935XB30-F1
#
_cell.length_a   1.000
_cell.length_b   1.000
_cell.length_c   1.000
_cell.angle_alpha   90.00
_cell.angle_beta   90.00
_cell.angle_gamma   90.00
#
_symmetry.space_group_name_H-M   'P 1'
#
loop_
_entity.id
_entity.type
_entity.pdbx_description
1 polymer ?
#
loop_
_entity_poly.entity_id
_entity_poly.type
_entity_poly.pdbx_seq_one_letter_code
_entity_poly.pdbx_strand_id
1 'polypeptide(L)'
;MAHCAPLADRRGARHGVPLRGAVAGETPNANALARVREAAGVDTLRVDTTATVGPATRWAATYGGPGGYPDLAANDAKGLTYTTEALAAPVEVIGHPVVHLWVTSSAGDVDAIVYLEDVAPDGRSTYVTEGVLRASHRRLATPPYRNFGLPWPRSHADDVRFLPSTPRELEFDLLPTAKRFRAGHRIRITVQGADRDTHVRVTHGAPTVLVYRDARHPSRIVLPVVP
;
A
#
# COMPACT_ATOMS: atom_id res chain seq x y z
N MET A 1 -0.32 -45.46 0.31
CA MET A 1 -1.08 -44.54 1.19
C MET A 1 -0.08 -43.84 2.10
N ALA A 2 0.41 -42.66 1.71
CA ALA A 2 1.36 -41.90 2.50
C ALA A 2 0.58 -40.86 3.33
N HIS A 3 0.60 -41.04 4.64
CA HIS A 3 0.02 -40.11 5.60
C HIS A 3 0.79 -38.79 5.57
N CYS A 4 0.13 -37.71 5.16
CA CYS A 4 0.62 -36.35 5.32
C CYS A 4 0.27 -35.88 6.74
N ALA A 5 1.29 -35.64 7.58
CA ALA A 5 1.09 -35.08 8.92
C ALA A 5 0.64 -33.61 8.82
N PRO A 6 -0.22 -33.13 9.73
CA PRO A 6 -0.72 -31.75 9.67
C PRO A 6 0.40 -30.77 10.06
N LEU A 7 0.64 -29.75 9.22
CA LEU A 7 1.47 -28.61 9.58
C LEU A 7 0.84 -27.89 10.78
N ALA A 8 1.58 -27.84 11.88
CA ALA A 8 1.23 -27.08 13.07
C ALA A 8 1.05 -25.58 12.75
N ASP A 9 -0.04 -25.02 13.25
CA ASP A 9 -0.41 -23.62 13.21
C ASP A 9 0.63 -22.76 13.97
N ARG A 10 1.65 -22.27 13.26
CA ARG A 10 2.56 -21.25 13.77
C ARG A 10 1.98 -19.88 13.44
N ARG A 11 1.06 -19.40 14.30
CA ARG A 11 0.68 -17.99 14.39
C ARG A 11 1.89 -17.18 14.88
N GLY A 12 2.81 -16.89 13.96
CA GLY A 12 3.78 -15.81 14.14
C GLY A 12 3.01 -14.50 14.20
N ALA A 13 3.27 -13.71 15.25
CA ALA A 13 2.68 -12.40 15.43
C ALA A 13 2.93 -11.55 14.17
N ARG A 14 1.85 -11.09 13.53
CA ARG A 14 1.94 -10.13 12.42
C ARG A 14 2.40 -8.81 13.00
N HIS A 15 3.71 -8.55 12.97
CA HIS A 15 4.27 -7.27 13.38
C HIS A 15 3.86 -6.20 12.36
N GLY A 16 2.76 -5.50 12.64
CA GLY A 16 2.41 -4.29 11.92
C GLY A 16 3.47 -3.22 12.17
N VAL A 17 3.91 -2.54 11.11
CA VAL A 17 4.91 -1.49 11.23
C VAL A 17 4.20 -0.14 11.46
N PRO A 18 4.40 0.52 12.61
CA PRO A 18 3.92 1.87 12.82
C PRO A 18 4.87 2.91 12.21
N LEU A 19 4.33 3.97 11.61
CA LEU A 19 5.06 5.19 11.26
C LEU A 19 5.55 5.85 12.59
N ARG A 20 6.86 6.00 12.83
CA ARG A 20 7.43 6.51 14.12
C ARG A 20 8.35 7.72 13.89
N GLY A 21 8.39 8.64 14.86
CA GLY A 21 9.44 9.66 15.03
C GLY A 21 10.36 9.26 16.19
N ALA A 22 11.65 9.56 16.09
CA ALA A 22 12.70 9.09 17.00
C ALA A 22 12.63 9.70 18.41
N VAL A 23 12.94 8.88 19.43
CA VAL A 23 13.37 9.32 20.77
C VAL A 23 14.71 8.65 21.06
N ALA A 24 15.63 9.39 21.67
CA ALA A 24 17.01 8.99 21.89
C ALA A 24 17.12 7.66 22.67
N GLY A 25 17.84 6.68 22.10
CA GLY A 25 18.29 5.47 22.80
C GLY A 25 17.98 4.12 22.13
N GLU A 26 17.20 4.06 21.06
CA GLU A 26 16.91 2.79 20.35
C GLU A 26 17.63 2.74 18.99
N THR A 27 18.18 1.57 18.64
CA THR A 27 18.88 1.29 17.37
C THR A 27 18.09 1.82 16.17
N PRO A 28 18.70 2.61 15.28
CA PRO A 28 18.01 3.16 14.13
C PRO A 28 17.69 2.02 13.16
N ASN A 29 16.43 1.99 12.70
CA ASN A 29 15.88 1.16 11.62
C ASN A 29 15.06 -0.07 12.04
N ALA A 30 13.77 0.16 12.30
CA ALA A 30 12.74 -0.88 12.22
C ALA A 30 11.57 -0.37 11.34
N ASN A 31 11.70 -0.59 10.02
CA ASN A 31 10.61 -0.70 9.02
C ASN A 31 9.59 0.44 8.83
N ALA A 32 9.67 1.57 9.56
CA ALA A 32 8.68 2.63 9.48
C ALA A 32 8.79 3.47 8.20
N LEU A 33 7.71 3.59 7.42
CA LEU A 33 7.62 4.62 6.39
C LEU A 33 7.54 5.98 7.10
N ALA A 34 8.41 6.94 6.78
CA ALA A 34 8.51 8.17 7.54
C ALA A 34 7.48 9.21 7.09
N ARG A 35 6.57 9.57 8.03
CA ARG A 35 6.36 10.94 8.57
C ARG A 35 5.89 10.77 10.02
N VAL A 36 6.41 11.57 10.96
CA VAL A 36 6.23 11.43 12.42
C VAL A 36 4.77 11.20 12.83
N ARG A 37 4.52 10.29 13.79
CA ARG A 37 3.21 10.19 14.47
C ARG A 37 3.04 11.39 15.38
N GLU A 38 2.23 12.34 14.93
CA GLU A 38 1.83 13.51 15.70
C GLU A 38 0.46 13.27 16.35
N ALA A 39 0.13 14.01 17.42
CA ALA A 39 -1.18 13.93 18.07
C ALA A 39 -2.34 14.21 17.10
N ALA A 40 -2.06 14.94 16.02
CA ALA A 40 -2.86 15.06 14.81
C ALA A 40 -1.94 14.88 13.61
N GLY A 41 -2.37 14.19 12.56
CA GLY A 41 -1.59 14.02 11.35
C GLY A 41 -2.52 13.75 10.18
N VAL A 42 -2.57 14.67 9.23
CA VAL A 42 -3.34 14.53 7.99
C VAL A 42 -2.49 15.05 6.84
N ASP A 43 -2.38 14.24 5.79
CA ASP A 43 -1.74 14.63 4.55
C ASP A 43 -2.81 14.82 3.47
N THR A 44 -2.57 15.75 2.55
CA THR A 44 -3.52 16.08 1.49
C THR A 44 -3.01 15.57 0.15
N LEU A 45 -3.73 14.64 -0.47
CA LEU A 45 -3.53 14.20 -1.85
C LEU A 45 -4.50 14.96 -2.76
N ARG A 46 -3.95 15.77 -3.67
CA ARG A 46 -4.72 16.25 -4.82
C ARG A 46 -4.55 15.22 -5.93
N VAL A 47 -5.63 14.59 -6.36
CA VAL A 47 -5.53 13.53 -7.38
C VAL A 47 -5.03 14.12 -8.69
N ASP A 48 -3.78 13.84 -9.04
CA ASP A 48 -3.22 14.15 -10.34
C ASP A 48 -3.60 13.03 -11.31
N THR A 49 -4.54 13.34 -12.20
CA THR A 49 -5.02 12.34 -13.14
C THR A 49 -3.96 11.95 -14.19
N THR A 50 -2.89 12.72 -14.37
CA THR A 50 -1.78 12.39 -15.27
C THR A 50 -0.82 11.35 -14.70
N ALA A 51 -1.02 10.91 -13.45
CA ALA A 51 -0.23 9.86 -12.84
C ALA A 51 -0.34 8.53 -13.64
N THR A 52 0.78 7.84 -13.73
CA THR A 52 0.94 6.59 -14.47
C THR A 52 2.24 5.88 -14.10
N VAL A 53 2.16 4.56 -13.93
CA VAL A 53 3.35 3.68 -13.93
C VAL A 53 3.69 3.12 -15.33
N GLY A 54 2.93 3.54 -16.34
CA GLY A 54 3.04 3.07 -17.72
C GLY A 54 2.27 1.77 -17.98
N PRO A 55 2.26 1.29 -19.22
CA PRO A 55 1.53 0.08 -19.61
C PRO A 55 2.21 -1.23 -19.12
N ALA A 56 3.48 -1.15 -18.74
CA ALA A 56 4.27 -2.28 -18.25
C ALA A 56 4.10 -2.44 -16.74
N THR A 57 2.89 -2.84 -16.31
CA THR A 57 2.65 -3.16 -14.90
C THR A 57 2.96 -4.61 -14.59
N ARG A 58 3.08 -4.89 -13.30
CA ARG A 58 3.12 -6.25 -12.78
C ARG A 58 1.88 -7.04 -13.21
N TRP A 59 0.70 -6.40 -13.14
CA TRP A 59 -0.54 -6.97 -13.67
C TRP A 59 -0.37 -7.37 -15.14
N ALA A 60 -0.01 -6.43 -16.01
CA ALA A 60 0.17 -6.68 -17.44
C ALA A 60 1.21 -7.78 -17.71
N ALA A 61 2.36 -7.74 -17.04
CA ALA A 61 3.41 -8.75 -17.18
C ALA A 61 2.93 -10.17 -16.85
N THR A 62 2.03 -10.31 -15.86
CA THR A 62 1.46 -11.62 -15.48
C THR A 62 0.54 -12.19 -16.56
N TYR A 63 -0.01 -11.33 -17.44
CA TYR A 63 -0.84 -11.71 -18.59
C TYR A 63 -0.06 -11.67 -19.92
N GLY A 64 1.27 -11.73 -19.89
CA GLY A 64 2.11 -11.73 -21.11
C GLY A 64 2.37 -10.35 -21.72
N GLY A 65 2.05 -9.28 -20.98
CA GLY A 65 2.41 -7.91 -21.33
C GLY A 65 3.90 -7.61 -21.16
N PRO A 66 4.34 -6.39 -21.54
CA PRO A 66 5.74 -6.00 -21.47
C PRO A 66 6.24 -5.98 -20.02
N GLY A 67 7.45 -6.50 -19.79
CA GLY A 67 8.18 -6.35 -18.54
C GLY A 67 9.12 -5.13 -18.56
N GLY A 68 9.75 -4.86 -17.42
CA GLY A 68 10.66 -3.72 -17.26
C GLY A 68 9.92 -2.49 -16.76
N TYR A 69 10.21 -2.10 -15.52
CA TYR A 69 9.56 -0.97 -14.87
C TYR A 69 10.39 0.30 -15.08
N PRO A 70 9.76 1.44 -15.45
CA PRO A 70 10.47 2.71 -15.52
C PRO A 70 10.89 3.16 -14.12
N ASP A 71 11.78 4.15 -14.06
CA ASP A 71 11.99 4.90 -12.82
C ASP A 71 10.71 5.68 -12.49
N LEU A 72 10.11 5.38 -11.35
CA LEU A 72 8.87 5.99 -10.91
C LEU A 72 9.07 7.34 -10.22
N ALA A 73 10.29 7.81 -9.98
CA ALA A 73 10.52 9.05 -9.22
C ALA A 73 9.71 10.27 -9.71
N ALA A 74 9.55 10.41 -11.03
CA ALA A 74 8.72 11.48 -11.62
C ALA A 74 7.20 11.26 -11.41
N ASN A 75 6.75 10.01 -11.37
CA ASN A 75 5.36 9.65 -11.06
C ASN A 75 5.07 9.80 -9.56
N ASP A 76 6.02 9.43 -8.70
CA ASP A 76 5.92 9.52 -7.24
C ASP A 76 5.62 10.95 -6.77
N ALA A 77 6.20 11.95 -7.45
CA ALA A 77 5.97 13.37 -7.19
C ALA A 77 4.51 13.82 -7.38
N LYS A 78 3.68 13.01 -8.04
CA LYS A 78 2.25 13.24 -8.27
C LYS A 78 1.36 12.59 -7.21
N GLY A 79 1.94 11.81 -6.30
CA GLY A 79 1.25 11.12 -5.22
C GLY A 79 1.70 11.56 -3.82
N LEU A 80 1.20 10.88 -2.80
CA LEU A 80 1.72 10.97 -1.44
C LEU A 80 2.70 9.83 -1.19
N THR A 81 3.97 10.16 -1.01
CA THR A 81 5.02 9.18 -0.71
C THR A 81 5.29 9.09 0.79
N TYR A 82 5.45 7.87 1.27
CA TYR A 82 5.93 7.55 2.62
C TYR A 82 7.12 6.63 2.45
N THR A 83 8.30 7.04 2.93
CA THR A 83 9.57 6.35 2.63
C THR A 83 10.32 6.07 3.92
N THR A 84 10.87 4.86 4.09
CA THR A 84 11.69 4.54 5.26
C THR A 84 13.00 5.34 5.26
N GLU A 85 13.69 5.27 6.41
CA GLU A 85 15.13 5.51 6.38
C GLU A 85 15.87 4.46 5.52
N ALA A 86 17.10 4.77 5.13
CA ALA A 86 17.95 3.81 4.46
C ALA A 86 18.13 2.57 5.36
N LEU A 87 17.85 1.39 4.80
CA LEU A 87 17.88 0.14 5.54
C LEU A 87 19.31 -0.17 5.99
N ALA A 88 19.52 -0.40 7.28
CA ALA A 88 20.83 -0.81 7.80
C ALA A 88 21.25 -2.22 7.35
N ALA A 89 20.27 -3.08 7.09
CA ALA A 89 20.43 -4.47 6.68
C ALA A 89 19.38 -4.80 5.61
N PRO A 90 19.61 -5.83 4.78
CA PRO A 90 18.58 -6.26 3.83
C PRO A 90 17.29 -6.70 4.53
N VAL A 91 16.15 -6.41 3.92
CA VAL A 91 14.82 -6.82 4.39
C VAL A 91 14.13 -7.62 3.30
N GLU A 92 13.67 -8.82 3.65
CA GLU A 92 12.91 -9.69 2.74
C GLU A 92 11.42 -9.57 3.02
N VAL A 93 10.66 -9.18 2.00
CA VAL A 93 9.20 -9.08 2.04
C VAL A 93 8.63 -10.17 1.13
N ILE A 94 8.03 -11.19 1.75
CA ILE A 94 7.52 -12.37 1.05
C ILE A 94 6.07 -12.64 1.45
N GLY A 95 5.13 -12.43 0.52
CA GLY A 95 3.69 -12.58 0.72
C GLY A 95 2.93 -11.33 0.28
N HIS A 96 1.73 -11.12 0.82
CA HIS A 96 0.87 -9.96 0.55
C HIS A 96 1.10 -8.84 1.59
N PRO A 97 1.65 -7.69 1.21
CA PRO A 97 1.55 -6.48 2.02
C PRO A 97 0.08 -6.07 2.20
N VAL A 98 -0.31 -5.64 3.40
CA VAL A 98 -1.69 -5.19 3.68
C VAL A 98 -1.70 -3.71 4.02
N VAL A 99 -2.48 -2.95 3.28
CA VAL A 99 -2.65 -1.51 3.44
C VAL A 99 -3.86 -1.23 4.33
N HIS A 100 -3.68 -0.28 5.25
CA HIS A 100 -4.72 0.35 6.04
C HIS A 100 -4.63 1.87 5.81
N LEU A 101 -5.62 2.48 5.16
CA LEU A 101 -5.67 3.92 4.92
C LEU A 101 -6.95 4.53 5.46
N TRP A 102 -6.83 5.45 6.40
CA TRP A 102 -7.94 6.26 6.87
C TRP A 102 -8.08 7.50 6.01
N VAL A 103 -9.23 7.64 5.33
CA VAL A 103 -9.41 8.72 4.34
C VAL A 103 -10.76 9.41 4.40
N THR A 104 -10.79 10.64 3.89
CA THR A 104 -11.99 11.34 3.40
C THR A 104 -11.73 11.83 1.97
N SER A 105 -12.77 11.94 1.13
CA SER A 105 -12.67 12.48 -0.23
C SER A 105 -13.66 13.61 -0.44
N SER A 106 -13.22 14.68 -1.11
CA SER A 106 -14.08 15.82 -1.48
C SER A 106 -15.19 15.45 -2.47
N ALA A 107 -15.10 14.30 -3.14
CA ALA A 107 -16.10 13.81 -4.09
C ALA A 107 -16.92 12.63 -3.57
N GLY A 108 -16.76 12.24 -2.30
CA GLY A 108 -17.44 11.07 -1.72
C GLY A 108 -16.91 9.71 -2.22
N ASP A 109 -15.97 9.69 -3.16
CA ASP A 109 -15.28 8.48 -3.60
C ASP A 109 -13.86 8.80 -4.10
N VAL A 110 -13.02 7.78 -4.22
CA VAL A 110 -11.72 7.82 -4.88
C VAL A 110 -11.22 6.39 -5.15
N ASP A 111 -10.48 6.20 -6.24
CA ASP A 111 -9.68 5.00 -6.43
C ASP A 111 -8.38 5.15 -5.64
N ALA A 112 -8.22 4.42 -4.53
CA ALA A 112 -6.99 4.40 -3.76
C ALA A 112 -6.05 3.37 -4.38
N ILE A 113 -4.97 3.86 -4.99
CA ILE A 113 -3.91 3.06 -5.57
C ILE A 113 -2.68 3.19 -4.68
N VAL A 114 -2.14 2.07 -4.22
CA VAL A 114 -0.91 2.06 -3.42
C VAL A 114 0.14 1.23 -4.12
N TYR A 115 1.26 1.87 -4.42
CA TYR A 115 2.45 1.25 -4.98
C TYR A 115 3.46 1.00 -3.88
N LEU A 116 4.05 -0.20 -3.85
CA LEU A 116 5.25 -0.53 -3.09
C LEU A 116 6.46 -0.40 -4.01
N GLU A 117 7.47 0.30 -3.53
CA GLU A 117 8.64 0.71 -4.32
C GLU A 117 9.94 0.46 -3.54
N ASP A 118 10.99 0.12 -4.28
CA ASP A 118 12.36 -0.01 -3.82
C ASP A 118 13.16 1.20 -4.30
N VAL A 119 13.53 2.09 -3.39
CA VAL A 119 14.26 3.32 -3.69
C VAL A 119 15.75 3.08 -3.47
N ALA A 120 16.52 3.17 -4.54
CA ALA A 120 17.97 3.00 -4.51
C ALA A 120 18.68 4.23 -3.91
N PRO A 121 19.95 4.11 -3.46
CA PRO A 121 20.71 5.23 -2.90
C PRO A 121 20.90 6.41 -3.87
N ASP A 122 20.83 6.16 -5.17
CA ASP A 122 20.88 7.17 -6.24
C ASP A 122 19.55 7.92 -6.43
N GLY A 123 18.49 7.54 -5.70
CA GLY A 123 17.17 8.15 -5.73
C GLY A 123 16.18 7.49 -6.70
N ARG A 124 16.63 6.53 -7.52
CA ARG A 124 15.76 5.81 -8.45
C ARG A 124 14.68 5.03 -7.72
N SER A 125 13.43 5.20 -8.11
CA SER A 125 12.28 4.50 -7.54
C SER A 125 11.88 3.34 -8.43
N THR A 126 12.06 2.12 -7.93
CA THR A 126 11.73 0.89 -8.69
C THR A 126 10.45 0.29 -8.17
N TYR A 127 9.48 0.13 -9.07
CA TYR A 127 8.23 -0.55 -8.80
C TYR A 127 8.42 -1.98 -8.28
N VAL A 128 7.68 -2.37 -7.23
CA VAL A 128 7.69 -3.74 -6.68
C VAL A 128 6.34 -4.42 -6.88
N THR A 129 5.25 -3.79 -6.39
CA THR A 129 3.90 -4.33 -6.46
C THR A 129 2.87 -3.26 -6.12
N GLU A 130 1.60 -3.54 -6.35
CA GLU A 130 0.48 -2.63 -6.17
C GLU A 130 -0.75 -3.30 -5.56
N GLY A 131 -1.66 -2.46 -5.10
CA GLY A 131 -3.02 -2.82 -4.73
C GLY A 131 -3.93 -1.63 -5.00
N VAL A 132 -5.16 -1.92 -5.40
CA VAL A 132 -6.14 -0.91 -5.78
C VAL A 132 -7.47 -1.21 -5.12
N LEU A 133 -8.09 -0.18 -4.55
CA LEU A 133 -9.43 -0.25 -4.01
C LEU A 133 -10.17 1.04 -4.30
N ARG A 134 -11.33 0.94 -4.95
CA ARG A 134 -12.30 2.05 -4.94
C ARG A 134 -12.87 2.20 -3.54
N ALA A 135 -12.78 3.39 -2.97
CA ALA A 135 -13.15 3.62 -1.58
C ALA A 135 -14.61 3.24 -1.28
N SER A 136 -15.54 3.41 -2.22
CA SER A 136 -16.92 2.96 -2.05
C SER A 136 -17.11 1.45 -1.97
N HIS A 137 -16.14 0.66 -2.45
CA HIS A 137 -16.13 -0.81 -2.39
C HIS A 137 -15.40 -1.37 -1.15
N ARG A 138 -15.00 -0.52 -0.20
CA ARG A 138 -14.20 -0.90 1.00
C ARG A 138 -14.83 -1.92 1.96
N ARG A 139 -16.11 -2.26 1.80
CA ARG A 139 -16.81 -3.14 2.74
C ARG A 139 -16.22 -4.55 2.66
N LEU A 140 -15.60 -4.99 3.76
CA LEU A 140 -15.10 -6.34 3.91
C LEU A 140 -16.23 -7.36 4.13
N ALA A 141 -16.03 -8.57 3.65
CA ALA A 141 -16.92 -9.70 3.87
C ALA A 141 -16.11 -10.98 4.16
N THR A 142 -16.80 -12.08 4.46
CA THR A 142 -16.17 -13.38 4.63
C THR A 142 -15.89 -14.00 3.25
N PRO A 143 -14.63 -14.36 2.94
CA PRO A 143 -14.29 -14.98 1.67
C PRO A 143 -14.88 -16.40 1.57
N PRO A 144 -15.33 -16.83 0.38
CA PRO A 144 -15.88 -18.17 0.18
C PRO A 144 -14.80 -19.27 0.08
N TYR A 145 -13.53 -18.91 0.27
CA TYR A 145 -12.37 -19.79 0.22
C TYR A 145 -11.31 -19.34 1.23
N ARG A 146 -10.33 -20.19 1.52
CA ARG A 146 -9.17 -19.82 2.34
C ARG A 146 -8.32 -18.80 1.59
N ASN A 147 -8.34 -17.55 2.05
CA ASN A 147 -7.65 -16.42 1.42
C ASN A 147 -6.45 -15.92 2.27
N PHE A 148 -5.82 -16.79 3.06
CA PHE A 148 -4.69 -16.44 3.93
C PHE A 148 -4.98 -15.37 5.01
N GLY A 149 -6.27 -15.12 5.31
CA GLY A 149 -6.69 -14.09 6.26
C GLY A 149 -6.41 -12.68 5.74
N LEU A 150 -6.48 -12.49 4.43
CA LEU A 150 -6.38 -11.18 3.78
C LEU A 150 -7.73 -10.44 3.82
N PRO A 151 -7.74 -9.10 3.73
CA PRO A 151 -8.97 -8.36 3.52
C PRO A 151 -9.69 -8.84 2.26
N TRP A 152 -11.01 -8.92 2.32
CA TRP A 152 -11.82 -9.40 1.19
C TRP A 152 -13.00 -8.45 0.92
N PRO A 153 -12.79 -7.40 0.11
CA PRO A 153 -13.86 -6.57 -0.42
C PRO A 153 -14.56 -7.31 -1.56
N ARG A 154 -15.71 -7.92 -1.24
CA ARG A 154 -16.53 -8.69 -2.20
C ARG A 154 -16.97 -7.86 -3.42
N SER A 155 -17.09 -6.55 -3.26
CA SER A 155 -17.36 -5.60 -4.34
C SER A 155 -18.70 -5.83 -5.09
N HIS A 156 -19.71 -6.40 -4.44
CA HIS A 156 -21.06 -6.48 -5.00
C HIS A 156 -21.74 -5.11 -4.96
N ALA A 157 -22.76 -4.90 -5.81
CA ALA A 157 -23.53 -3.66 -5.84
C ALA A 157 -24.06 -3.24 -4.45
N ASP A 158 -24.58 -4.20 -3.67
CA ASP A 158 -25.12 -3.94 -2.32
C ASP A 158 -24.05 -3.61 -1.27
N ASP A 159 -22.76 -3.76 -1.60
CA ASP A 159 -21.64 -3.40 -0.74
C ASP A 159 -21.19 -1.94 -0.94
N VAL A 160 -21.60 -1.31 -2.04
CA VAL A 160 -21.18 0.05 -2.42
C VAL A 160 -21.69 1.07 -1.41
N ARG A 161 -20.77 1.79 -0.76
CA ARG A 161 -21.08 2.86 0.20
C ARG A 161 -20.12 4.02 -0.02
N PHE A 162 -20.60 5.18 -0.49
CA PHE A 162 -19.73 6.36 -0.60
C PHE A 162 -19.09 6.75 0.74
N LEU A 163 -17.95 7.44 0.67
CA LEU A 163 -17.27 8.00 1.83
C LEU A 163 -18.10 9.15 2.40
N PRO A 164 -18.39 9.16 3.72
CA PRO A 164 -18.94 10.33 4.38
C PRO A 164 -17.87 11.41 4.60
N SER A 165 -18.24 12.52 5.21
CA SER A 165 -17.30 13.58 5.65
C SER A 165 -16.39 13.16 6.81
N THR A 166 -16.66 12.01 7.44
CA THR A 166 -15.83 11.46 8.53
C THR A 166 -14.88 10.38 8.00
N PRO A 167 -13.67 10.24 8.55
CA PRO A 167 -12.70 9.26 8.07
C PRO A 167 -13.26 7.83 8.07
N ARG A 168 -12.91 7.08 7.03
CA ARG A 168 -13.15 5.64 6.92
C ARG A 168 -11.87 4.93 6.55
N GLU A 169 -11.67 3.76 7.15
CA GLU A 169 -10.55 2.89 6.82
C GLU A 169 -10.82 2.16 5.49
N LEU A 170 -9.81 2.16 4.64
CA LEU A 170 -9.66 1.32 3.47
C LEU A 170 -8.66 0.24 3.84
N GLU A 171 -9.10 -1.01 3.80
CA GLU A 171 -8.26 -2.18 4.07
C GLU A 171 -8.22 -3.07 2.83
N PHE A 172 -7.04 -3.25 2.25
CA PHE A 172 -6.82 -4.06 1.06
C PHE A 172 -5.36 -4.52 1.01
N ASP A 173 -5.12 -5.65 0.37
CA ASP A 173 -3.77 -6.15 0.13
C ASP A 173 -3.19 -5.64 -1.19
N LEU A 174 -1.86 -5.57 -1.23
CA LEU A 174 -1.13 -5.51 -2.49
C LEU A 174 -0.95 -6.93 -3.04
N LEU A 175 -0.74 -7.06 -4.34
CA LEU A 175 -0.38 -8.33 -4.96
C LEU A 175 0.86 -8.96 -4.28
N PRO A 176 0.93 -10.29 -4.17
CA PRO A 176 1.95 -10.95 -3.36
C PRO A 176 3.34 -10.75 -3.95
N THR A 177 4.35 -10.38 -3.18
CA THR A 177 5.72 -10.20 -3.67
C THR A 177 6.70 -11.13 -2.96
N ALA A 178 7.86 -11.34 -3.57
CA ALA A 178 9.04 -11.96 -2.94
C ALA A 178 10.23 -11.06 -3.27
N LYS A 179 10.41 -10.00 -2.48
CA LYS A 179 11.37 -8.93 -2.72
C LYS A 179 12.36 -8.84 -1.57
N ARG A 180 13.65 -8.91 -1.90
CA ARG A 180 14.73 -8.51 -0.99
C ARG A 180 15.11 -7.06 -1.26
N PHE A 181 14.79 -6.18 -0.34
CA PHE A 181 15.31 -4.81 -0.29
C PHE A 181 16.73 -4.85 0.25
N ARG A 182 17.67 -4.17 -0.40
CA ARG A 182 19.09 -4.21 -0.04
C ARG A 182 19.40 -3.23 1.09
N ALA A 183 20.51 -3.47 1.81
CA ALA A 183 21.05 -2.43 2.70
C ALA A 183 21.36 -1.15 1.90
N GLY A 184 21.12 0.01 2.51
CA GLY A 184 21.24 1.33 1.88
C GLY A 184 20.04 1.76 1.03
N HIS A 185 19.21 0.82 0.57
CA HIS A 185 17.94 1.14 -0.11
C HIS A 185 16.87 1.60 0.90
N ARG A 186 15.75 2.12 0.40
CA ARG A 186 14.58 2.49 1.20
C ARG A 186 13.34 1.76 0.67
N ILE A 187 12.42 1.45 1.58
CA ILE A 187 11.09 0.97 1.20
C ILE A 187 10.19 2.20 1.11
N ARG A 188 9.49 2.36 -0.01
CA ARG A 188 8.51 3.44 -0.21
C ARG A 188 7.15 2.85 -0.50
N ILE A 189 6.12 3.53 -0.02
CA ILE A 189 4.81 3.46 -0.65
C ILE A 189 4.44 4.80 -1.26
N THR A 190 3.75 4.75 -2.39
CA THR A 190 3.16 5.92 -3.04
C THR A 190 1.65 5.72 -3.12
N VAL A 191 0.90 6.62 -2.49
CA VAL A 191 -0.57 6.66 -2.57
C VAL A 191 -0.98 7.59 -3.72
N GLN A 192 -1.75 7.06 -4.66
CA GLN A 192 -2.29 7.79 -5.81
C GLN A 192 -3.80 7.62 -5.90
N GLY A 193 -4.44 8.56 -6.61
CA GLY A 193 -5.88 8.55 -6.85
C GLY A 193 -6.28 8.14 -8.27
N ALA A 194 -5.30 7.91 -9.14
CA ALA A 194 -5.50 7.62 -10.54
C ALA A 194 -4.25 6.97 -11.13
N ASP A 195 -4.45 6.13 -12.13
CA ASP A 195 -3.41 5.70 -13.06
C ASP A 195 -4.02 5.65 -14.46
N ARG A 196 -3.56 6.53 -15.35
CA ARG A 196 -4.22 6.75 -16.64
C ARG A 196 -4.10 5.59 -17.62
N ASP A 197 -3.10 4.73 -17.45
CA ASP A 197 -2.76 3.69 -18.43
C ASP A 197 -3.27 2.30 -18.00
N THR A 198 -3.65 2.14 -16.72
CA THR A 198 -3.93 0.82 -16.13
C THR A 198 -5.32 0.68 -15.54
N HIS A 199 -5.98 1.79 -15.19
CA HIS A 199 -7.30 1.76 -14.55
C HIS A 199 -8.29 2.66 -15.29
N VAL A 200 -9.46 2.10 -15.64
CA VAL A 200 -10.55 2.90 -16.20
C VAL A 200 -11.00 3.90 -15.13
N ARG A 201 -10.83 5.18 -15.45
CA ARG A 201 -11.22 6.26 -14.55
C ARG A 201 -12.72 6.25 -14.33
N VAL A 202 -13.13 6.34 -13.07
CA VAL A 202 -14.53 6.63 -12.75
C VAL A 202 -14.67 8.10 -12.37
N THR A 203 -15.68 8.72 -12.98
CA THR A 203 -15.79 10.15 -13.26
C THR A 203 -16.14 10.96 -12.00
N HIS A 204 -15.17 11.14 -11.10
CA HIS A 204 -15.27 12.07 -9.97
C HIS A 204 -14.35 13.29 -10.13
N GLY A 205 -13.80 13.51 -11.33
CA GLY A 205 -12.85 14.57 -11.63
C GLY A 205 -11.49 14.31 -10.96
N ALA A 206 -10.95 15.33 -10.30
CA ALA A 206 -9.70 15.28 -9.55
C ALA A 206 -9.99 15.60 -8.08
N PRO A 207 -10.51 14.64 -7.29
CA PRO A 207 -10.87 14.91 -5.91
C PRO A 207 -9.65 15.27 -5.06
N THR A 208 -9.89 15.99 -3.96
CA THR A 208 -8.92 16.12 -2.88
C THR A 208 -9.21 15.05 -1.84
N VAL A 209 -8.20 14.25 -1.52
CA VAL A 209 -8.27 13.19 -0.51
C VAL A 209 -7.43 13.62 0.70
N LEU A 210 -7.99 13.47 1.89
CA LEU A 210 -7.25 13.61 3.13
C LEU A 210 -6.88 12.22 3.62
N VAL A 211 -5.59 11.97 3.87
CA VAL A 211 -5.07 10.72 4.43
C VAL A 211 -4.67 10.97 5.87
N TYR A 212 -5.38 10.36 6.81
CA TYR A 212 -5.19 10.55 8.24
C TYR A 212 -4.16 9.55 8.77
N ARG A 213 -3.29 9.99 9.68
CA ARG A 213 -2.21 9.20 10.28
C ARG A 213 -2.04 9.49 11.78
N ASP A 214 -3.08 10.02 12.42
CA ASP A 214 -3.12 10.29 13.85
C ASP A 214 -3.36 9.01 14.68
N ALA A 215 -3.36 9.15 16.00
CA ALA A 215 -3.52 8.02 16.92
C ALA A 215 -4.88 7.29 16.81
N ARG A 216 -5.95 8.00 16.40
CA ARG A 216 -7.29 7.44 16.18
C ARG A 216 -7.45 6.86 14.78
N HIS A 217 -6.66 7.33 13.82
CA HIS A 217 -6.71 6.95 12.42
C HIS A 217 -5.33 6.46 11.95
N PRO A 218 -4.85 5.29 12.44
CA PRO A 218 -3.47 4.85 12.25
C PRO A 218 -3.24 4.21 10.87
N SER A 219 -3.25 5.02 9.81
CA SER A 219 -2.86 4.56 8.47
C SER A 219 -1.46 3.94 8.50
N ARG A 220 -1.31 2.78 7.86
CA ARG A 220 -0.10 1.96 7.88
C ARG A 220 -0.10 0.96 6.74
N ILE A 221 1.07 0.39 6.47
CA ILE A 221 1.19 -0.86 5.71
C ILE A 221 1.77 -1.93 6.63
N VAL A 222 1.28 -3.16 6.50
CA VAL A 222 1.82 -4.36 7.14
C VAL A 222 2.60 -5.12 6.09
N LEU A 223 3.92 -5.21 6.27
CA LEU A 223 4.80 -5.94 5.37
C LEU A 223 4.98 -7.38 5.89
N PRO A 224 4.82 -8.42 5.06
CA PRO A 224 5.12 -9.80 5.44
C PRO A 224 6.64 -10.03 5.41
N VAL A 225 7.33 -9.53 6.44
CA VAL A 225 8.79 -9.66 6.57
C VAL A 225 9.14 -11.09 6.99
N VAL A 226 10.09 -11.70 6.30
CA VAL A 226 10.69 -12.99 6.71
C VAL A 226 12.03 -12.74 7.42
N PRO A 227 12.34 -13.47 8.51
CA PRO A 227 13.60 -13.35 9.25
C PRO A 227 14.82 -13.80 8.45
#